data_AF-A0A821RXV9-F1
#
_entry.id   AF-A0A821RXV9-F1
#
_cell.length_a   1.000
_cell.length_b   1.000
_cell.length_c   1.000
_cell.angle_alpha   90.00
_cell.angle_beta   90.00
_cell.angle_gamma   90.00
#
_symmetry.space_group_name_H-M   'P 1'
#
loop_
_entity.id
_entity.type
_entity.pdbx_description
1 polymer ?
#
loop_
_entity_poly.entity_id
_entity_poly.type
_entity_poly.pdbx_seq_one_letter_code
_entity_poly.pdbx_strand_id
1 'polypeptide(L)'
;MDNQASTSNSEEEYKGDAFDPIYDIIDYLVRCAKVSFKNSHVNEKDIRSAEKTNYAYTVFIKSPTDFLVQYGKFLCPNHIKYFEDMDIYETDEAFKQCVSHLKFYHSEESRNKRVRNRRYKALQNLQDTTDYFSEKQMMFRNPLLYEQLIGQFLTDEEIQIRDSADNENLTLLSLILDTVDRNQMRETKNVQMLLEDDETSLSTTTQKTSNQSFSQNKKWGDFDIPDTRAEISREVRKQTMIDVNERNLMREEFLQEMYSSFIEGRDIDFDYNSVDSNDAYDDLEQISQDAEDQYFDSEMNDSETLEEHMSLVHEYSSKKYSNDQDDPLDVFMKHITNKLNTVT
;
A
#
# COMPACT_ATOMS: atom_id res chain seq x y z
N MET A 1 42.36 -67.37 -34.67
CA MET A 1 41.00 -67.86 -34.38
C MET A 1 40.71 -67.59 -32.91
N ASP A 2 40.67 -66.33 -32.47
CA ASP A 2 39.73 -65.25 -32.80
C ASP A 2 38.35 -65.46 -32.19
N ASN A 3 38.09 -64.69 -31.11
CA ASN A 3 36.88 -63.97 -30.73
C ASN A 3 36.90 -63.80 -29.20
N GLN A 4 37.45 -62.72 -28.64
CA GLN A 4 36.88 -61.37 -28.55
C GLN A 4 35.38 -61.37 -28.19
N ALA A 5 35.12 -61.11 -26.91
CA ALA A 5 33.94 -60.39 -26.44
C ALA A 5 34.42 -59.49 -25.30
N SER A 6 35.04 -58.37 -25.69
CA SER A 6 35.38 -57.27 -24.79
C SER A 6 34.09 -56.60 -24.35
N THR A 7 33.66 -56.86 -23.11
CA THR A 7 32.71 -56.00 -22.41
C THR A 7 33.43 -54.71 -22.07
N SER A 8 33.28 -53.72 -22.94
CA SER A 8 33.59 -52.32 -22.67
C SER A 8 32.66 -51.82 -21.55
N ASN A 9 33.16 -51.85 -20.31
CA ASN A 9 32.71 -50.95 -19.26
C ASN A 9 33.08 -49.54 -19.71
N SER A 10 32.17 -48.88 -20.41
CA SER A 10 32.13 -47.43 -20.45
C SER A 10 31.63 -47.00 -19.08
N GLU A 11 32.57 -46.67 -18.20
CA GLU A 11 32.34 -45.78 -17.07
C GLU A 11 31.85 -44.46 -17.66
N GLU A 12 30.53 -44.34 -17.86
CA GLU A 12 29.90 -43.04 -17.98
C GLU A 12 30.06 -42.37 -16.62
N GLU A 13 31.09 -41.53 -16.53
CA GLU A 13 31.20 -40.45 -15.56
C GLU A 13 29.84 -39.73 -15.52
N TYR A 14 29.02 -40.08 -14.54
CA TYR A 14 27.91 -39.26 -14.09
C TYR A 14 28.49 -37.93 -13.61
N LYS A 15 28.67 -36.99 -14.53
CA LYS A 15 28.83 -35.58 -14.20
C LYS A 15 27.59 -35.20 -13.41
N GLY A 16 27.77 -34.90 -12.13
CA GLY A 16 26.71 -34.44 -11.25
C GLY A 16 25.93 -33.35 -11.96
N ASP A 17 24.63 -33.60 -12.16
CA ASP A 17 23.68 -32.67 -12.76
C ASP A 17 23.86 -31.34 -12.01
N ALA A 18 24.40 -30.33 -12.70
CA ALA A 18 24.42 -28.98 -12.19
C ALA A 18 22.96 -28.56 -12.13
N PHE A 19 22.37 -28.65 -10.94
CA PHE A 19 20.97 -28.33 -10.72
C PHE A 19 20.74 -26.87 -11.11
N ASP A 20 20.10 -26.64 -12.25
CA ASP A 20 19.83 -25.29 -12.75
C ASP A 20 18.83 -24.60 -11.81
N PRO A 21 19.19 -23.46 -11.19
CA PRO A 21 18.31 -22.73 -10.27
C PRO A 21 16.94 -22.38 -10.86
N ILE A 22 16.79 -22.39 -12.19
CA ILE A 22 15.49 -22.18 -12.84
C ILE A 22 14.42 -23.19 -12.39
N TYR A 23 14.79 -24.43 -12.07
CA TYR A 23 13.83 -25.44 -11.63
C TYR A 23 13.23 -25.10 -10.25
N ASP A 24 14.04 -24.53 -9.35
CA ASP A 24 13.57 -24.03 -8.05
C ASP A 24 12.66 -22.81 -8.22
N ILE A 25 13.01 -21.91 -9.13
CA ILE A 25 12.20 -20.72 -9.45
C ILE A 25 10.84 -21.14 -10.01
N ILE A 26 10.80 -22.11 -10.92
CA ILE A 26 9.56 -22.63 -11.50
C ILE A 26 8.76 -23.40 -10.45
N ASP A 27 9.39 -24.21 -9.61
CA ASP A 27 8.70 -24.92 -8.53
C ASP A 27 8.06 -23.95 -7.54
N TYR A 28 8.76 -22.86 -7.19
CA TYR A 28 8.21 -21.76 -6.42
C TYR A 28 6.97 -21.16 -7.08
N LEU A 29 7.03 -20.83 -8.38
CA LEU A 29 5.88 -20.29 -9.13
C LEU A 29 4.70 -21.27 -9.15
N VAL A 30 4.94 -22.58 -9.25
CA VAL A 30 3.88 -23.60 -9.24
C VAL A 30 3.19 -23.69 -7.89
N ARG A 31 3.93 -23.45 -6.79
CA ARG A 31 3.37 -23.38 -5.43
C ARG A 31 2.60 -22.08 -5.18
N CYS A 32 2.89 -21.01 -5.91
CA CYS A 32 2.13 -19.76 -5.82
C CYS A 32 0.70 -19.95 -6.35
N ALA A 33 -0.29 -19.93 -5.45
CA ALA A 33 -1.70 -20.15 -5.77
C ALA A 33 -2.31 -19.13 -6.77
N LYS A 34 -1.65 -17.97 -6.96
CA LYS A 34 -2.12 -16.88 -7.83
C LYS A 34 -1.63 -16.98 -9.29
N VAL A 35 -0.78 -17.95 -9.61
CA VAL A 35 -0.18 -18.07 -10.94
C VAL A 35 -1.01 -19.00 -11.85
N SER A 36 -1.54 -18.45 -12.93
CA SER A 36 -2.18 -19.22 -13.99
C SER A 36 -1.17 -19.60 -15.07
N PHE A 37 -0.86 -20.89 -15.18
CA PHE A 37 0.03 -21.46 -16.21
C PHE A 37 -0.70 -21.84 -17.50
N LYS A 38 -1.86 -21.23 -17.79
CA LYS A 38 -2.72 -21.59 -18.94
C LYS A 38 -2.81 -20.44 -19.93
N ASN A 39 -2.84 -20.76 -21.23
CA ASN A 39 -3.20 -19.81 -22.27
C ASN A 39 -4.69 -19.46 -22.15
N SER A 40 -5.01 -18.15 -22.14
CA SER A 40 -6.34 -17.57 -21.87
C SER A 40 -7.47 -18.02 -22.83
N HIS A 41 -7.21 -18.88 -23.82
CA HIS A 41 -8.14 -19.15 -24.93
C HIS A 41 -8.82 -20.52 -24.96
N VAL A 42 -8.57 -21.48 -24.05
CA VAL A 42 -9.32 -22.75 -24.08
C VAL A 42 -9.62 -23.30 -22.68
N ASN A 43 -10.89 -23.61 -22.50
CA ASN A 43 -11.55 -24.12 -21.30
C ASN A 43 -11.12 -25.57 -21.02
N GLU A 44 -9.93 -25.78 -20.43
CA GLU A 44 -9.42 -27.12 -20.10
C GLU A 44 -9.03 -27.29 -18.62
N LYS A 45 -9.22 -28.53 -18.16
CA LYS A 45 -9.13 -29.05 -16.79
C LYS A 45 -7.84 -28.65 -16.07
N ASP A 46 -7.85 -28.70 -14.74
CA ASP A 46 -6.67 -28.37 -13.93
C ASP A 46 -5.50 -29.32 -14.21
N ILE A 47 -4.50 -28.72 -14.84
CA ILE A 47 -3.21 -29.32 -15.21
C ILE A 47 -2.49 -29.72 -13.91
N ARG A 48 -1.92 -30.94 -13.87
CA ARG A 48 -1.18 -31.44 -12.69
C ARG A 48 0.09 -30.60 -12.46
N SER A 49 0.56 -30.51 -11.21
CA SER A 49 1.73 -29.68 -10.86
C SER A 49 2.97 -29.96 -11.71
N ALA A 50 3.24 -31.23 -12.06
CA ALA A 50 4.38 -31.60 -12.90
C ALA A 50 4.27 -31.12 -14.36
N GLU A 51 3.05 -31.03 -14.89
CA GLU A 51 2.79 -30.53 -16.25
C GLU A 51 2.95 -29.00 -16.30
N LYS A 52 2.61 -28.29 -15.21
CA LYS A 52 2.85 -26.84 -15.08
C LYS A 52 4.35 -26.51 -15.08
N THR A 53 5.15 -27.28 -14.34
CA THR A 53 6.62 -27.13 -14.32
C THR A 53 7.21 -27.29 -15.72
N ASN A 54 6.80 -28.33 -16.43
CA ASN A 54 7.26 -28.56 -17.81
C ASN A 54 6.83 -27.44 -18.75
N TYR A 55 5.58 -26.97 -18.65
CA TYR A 55 5.10 -25.86 -19.45
C TYR A 55 5.94 -24.59 -19.24
N ALA A 56 6.10 -24.17 -17.99
CA ALA A 56 6.89 -22.99 -17.62
C ALA A 56 8.34 -23.10 -18.12
N TYR A 57 8.96 -24.27 -17.98
CA TYR A 57 10.30 -24.54 -18.49
C TYR A 57 10.36 -24.44 -20.02
N THR A 58 9.38 -25.01 -20.73
CA THR A 58 9.33 -24.90 -22.20
C THR A 58 9.15 -23.46 -22.68
N VAL A 59 8.43 -22.61 -21.93
CA VAL A 59 8.30 -21.17 -22.23
C VAL A 59 9.66 -20.48 -22.01
N PHE A 60 10.32 -20.74 -20.89
CA PHE A 60 11.63 -20.18 -20.58
C PHE A 60 12.68 -20.53 -21.65
N ILE A 61 12.79 -21.80 -22.06
CA ILE A 61 13.74 -22.24 -23.08
C ILE A 61 13.45 -21.63 -24.46
N LYS A 62 12.18 -21.39 -24.80
CA LYS A 62 11.81 -20.74 -26.05
C LYS A 62 12.14 -19.24 -26.03
N SER A 63 11.80 -18.57 -24.93
CA SER A 63 11.93 -17.13 -24.78
C SER A 63 11.99 -16.77 -23.29
N PRO A 64 13.19 -16.50 -22.75
CA PRO A 64 13.36 -16.03 -21.38
C PRO A 64 12.63 -14.71 -21.11
N THR A 65 12.55 -13.83 -22.11
CA THR A 65 11.85 -12.55 -22.03
C THR A 65 10.35 -12.74 -21.85
N ASP A 66 9.72 -13.62 -22.65
CA ASP A 66 8.28 -13.90 -22.52
C ASP A 66 7.95 -14.56 -21.18
N PHE A 67 8.85 -15.42 -20.69
CA PHE A 67 8.73 -15.99 -19.36
C PHE A 67 8.70 -14.91 -18.27
N LEU A 68 9.59 -13.93 -18.32
CA LEU A 68 9.63 -12.83 -17.37
C LEU A 68 8.42 -11.89 -17.49
N VAL A 69 7.94 -11.61 -18.70
CA VAL A 69 6.73 -10.80 -18.89
C VAL A 69 5.50 -11.49 -18.29
N GLN A 70 5.39 -12.81 -18.44
CA GLN A 70 4.23 -13.56 -17.97
C GLN A 70 4.28 -13.85 -16.46
N TYR A 71 5.43 -14.24 -15.92
CA TYR A 71 5.56 -14.75 -14.56
C TYR A 71 6.35 -13.83 -13.63
N GLY A 72 7.01 -12.80 -14.17
CA GLY A 72 7.93 -11.94 -13.42
C GLY A 72 7.30 -11.25 -12.22
N LYS A 73 6.02 -10.85 -12.31
CA LYS A 73 5.29 -10.23 -11.20
C LYS A 73 5.14 -11.11 -9.96
N PHE A 74 5.26 -12.44 -10.13
CA PHE A 74 5.10 -13.40 -9.04
C PHE A 74 6.44 -13.87 -8.46
N LEU A 75 7.57 -13.47 -9.05
CA LEU A 75 8.90 -13.84 -8.58
C LEU A 75 9.28 -13.13 -7.28
N CYS A 76 10.28 -13.66 -6.57
CA CYS A 76 10.92 -12.97 -5.45
C CYS A 76 12.12 -12.15 -5.92
N PRO A 77 12.55 -11.11 -5.17
CA PRO A 77 13.75 -10.33 -5.48
C PRO A 77 15.01 -11.18 -5.69
N ASN A 78 15.14 -12.29 -4.95
CA ASN A 78 16.27 -13.22 -5.08
C ASN A 78 16.26 -13.98 -6.41
N HIS A 79 15.08 -14.26 -6.98
CA HIS A 79 14.97 -14.91 -8.28
C HIS A 79 15.39 -13.97 -9.40
N ILE A 80 15.21 -12.65 -9.24
CA ILE A 80 15.59 -11.67 -10.26
C ILE A 80 17.12 -11.66 -10.49
N LYS A 81 17.91 -11.87 -9.43
CA LYS A 81 19.38 -11.95 -9.53
C LYS A 81 19.86 -13.06 -10.46
N TYR A 82 19.18 -14.21 -10.47
CA TYR A 82 19.49 -15.30 -11.41
C TYR A 82 19.41 -14.84 -12.86
N PHE A 83 18.43 -14.00 -13.20
CA PHE A 83 18.29 -13.47 -14.57
C PHE A 83 19.29 -12.36 -14.90
N GLU A 84 19.86 -11.67 -13.90
CA GLU A 84 20.97 -10.71 -14.10
C GLU A 84 22.28 -11.45 -14.47
N ASP A 85 22.49 -12.65 -13.91
CA ASP A 85 23.72 -13.44 -14.11
C ASP A 85 23.70 -14.25 -15.43
N MET A 86 22.60 -14.25 -16.18
CA MET A 86 22.46 -14.97 -17.45
C MET A 86 23.21 -14.27 -18.58
N ASP A 87 23.89 -15.02 -19.44
CA ASP A 87 24.61 -14.49 -20.62
C ASP A 87 23.72 -13.61 -21.52
N ILE A 88 22.42 -13.94 -21.58
CA ILE A 88 21.42 -13.22 -22.38
C ILE A 88 21.26 -11.77 -21.91
N TYR A 89 21.50 -11.49 -20.63
CA TYR A 89 21.37 -10.16 -20.02
C TYR A 89 22.23 -9.08 -20.70
N GLU A 90 23.43 -9.43 -21.16
CA GLU A 90 24.30 -8.47 -21.85
C GLU A 90 24.06 -8.42 -23.37
N THR A 91 23.36 -9.42 -23.93
CA THR A 91 23.16 -9.52 -25.38
C THR A 91 21.81 -9.01 -25.86
N ASP A 92 20.76 -9.13 -25.04
CA ASP A 92 19.40 -8.76 -25.39
C ASP A 92 18.93 -7.58 -24.53
N GLU A 93 18.86 -6.40 -25.17
CA GLU A 93 18.41 -5.17 -24.52
C GLU A 93 16.96 -5.24 -24.03
N ALA A 94 16.08 -5.96 -24.74
CA ALA A 94 14.69 -6.10 -24.31
C ALA A 94 14.59 -6.95 -23.02
N PHE A 95 15.39 -8.03 -22.95
CA PHE A 95 15.51 -8.85 -21.75
C PHE A 95 16.09 -8.04 -20.57
N LYS A 96 17.16 -7.27 -20.82
CA LYS A 96 17.79 -6.39 -19.82
C LYS A 96 16.82 -5.36 -19.25
N GLN A 97 16.03 -4.71 -20.11
CA GLN A 97 14.97 -3.78 -19.70
C GLN A 97 13.87 -4.47 -18.88
N CYS A 98 13.49 -5.69 -19.25
CA CYS A 98 12.52 -6.47 -18.50
C CYS A 98 13.01 -6.78 -17.08
N VAL A 99 14.27 -7.22 -16.95
CA VAL A 99 14.90 -7.53 -15.65
C VAL A 99 15.01 -6.27 -14.78
N SER A 100 15.42 -5.14 -15.36
CA SER A 100 15.54 -3.88 -14.63
C SER A 100 14.17 -3.36 -14.15
N HIS A 101 13.14 -3.46 -14.99
CA HIS A 101 11.76 -3.13 -14.61
C HIS A 101 11.27 -4.02 -13.47
N LEU A 102 11.51 -5.35 -13.55
CA LEU A 102 11.12 -6.28 -12.49
C LEU A 102 11.87 -6.02 -11.18
N LYS A 103 13.14 -5.63 -11.24
CA LYS A 103 13.92 -5.22 -10.06
C LYS A 103 13.29 -4.00 -9.39
N PHE A 104 12.89 -3.00 -10.17
CA PHE A 104 12.17 -1.84 -9.64
C PHE A 104 10.80 -2.24 -9.09
N TYR A 105 10.03 -3.06 -9.80
CA TYR A 105 8.71 -3.53 -9.39
C TYR A 105 8.76 -4.27 -8.04
N HIS A 106 9.77 -5.10 -7.83
CA HIS A 106 9.99 -5.85 -6.59
C HIS A 106 10.77 -5.09 -5.53
N SER A 107 11.12 -3.83 -5.78
CA SER A 107 11.73 -2.97 -4.75
C SER A 107 10.73 -2.69 -3.63
N GLU A 108 11.26 -2.50 -2.42
CA GLU A 108 10.46 -2.16 -1.24
C GLU A 108 9.70 -0.84 -1.44
N GLU A 109 10.34 0.14 -2.09
CA GLU A 109 9.72 1.43 -2.39
C GLU A 109 8.51 1.28 -3.32
N SER A 110 8.68 0.60 -4.46
CA SER A 110 7.59 0.42 -5.42
C SER A 110 6.49 -0.48 -4.87
N ARG A 111 6.84 -1.49 -4.05
CA ARG A 111 5.84 -2.30 -3.35
C ARG A 111 5.02 -1.45 -2.37
N ASN A 112 5.68 -0.63 -1.56
CA ASN A 112 5.01 0.23 -0.59
C ASN A 112 4.11 1.26 -1.28
N LYS A 113 4.57 1.86 -2.39
CA LYS A 113 3.75 2.74 -3.24
C LYS A 113 2.50 2.02 -3.75
N ARG A 114 2.64 0.81 -4.33
CA ARG A 114 1.48 0.01 -4.78
C ARG A 114 0.50 -0.30 -3.65
N VAL A 115 1.00 -0.73 -2.49
CA VAL A 115 0.14 -1.02 -1.33
C VAL A 115 -0.59 0.23 -0.88
N ARG A 116 0.11 1.37 -0.79
CA ARG A 116 -0.49 2.66 -0.41
C ARG A 116 -1.58 3.08 -1.40
N ASN A 117 -1.33 2.95 -2.70
CA ASN A 117 -2.29 3.27 -3.76
C ASN A 117 -3.51 2.32 -3.73
N ARG A 118 -3.30 1.01 -3.53
CA ARG A 118 -4.40 0.04 -3.37
C ARG A 118 -5.26 0.34 -2.15
N ARG A 119 -4.64 0.66 -1.02
CA ARG A 119 -5.35 1.08 0.20
C ARG A 119 -6.09 2.39 -0.02
N TYR A 120 -5.50 3.35 -0.72
CA TYR A 120 -6.21 4.59 -1.07
C TYR A 120 -7.45 4.30 -1.92
N LYS A 121 -7.36 3.39 -2.90
CA LYS A 121 -8.52 2.98 -3.69
C LYS A 121 -9.58 2.27 -2.84
N ALA A 122 -9.15 1.42 -1.91
CA ALA A 122 -10.05 0.79 -0.95
C ALA A 122 -10.72 1.80 -0.03
N LEU A 123 -10.01 2.83 0.42
CA LEU A 123 -10.54 3.92 1.24
C LEU A 123 -11.67 4.65 0.50
N GLN A 124 -11.45 5.04 -0.77
CA GLN A 124 -12.48 5.65 -1.61
C GLN A 124 -13.72 4.75 -1.72
N ASN A 125 -13.52 3.46 -2.02
CA ASN A 125 -14.62 2.52 -2.13
C ASN A 125 -15.39 2.35 -0.81
N LEU A 126 -14.70 2.29 0.32
CA LEU A 126 -15.32 2.15 1.65
C LEU A 126 -16.12 3.39 2.04
N GLN A 127 -15.64 4.58 1.68
CA GLN A 127 -16.34 5.85 1.92
C GLN A 127 -17.68 5.91 1.18
N ASP A 128 -17.74 5.37 -0.03
CA ASP A 128 -18.94 5.39 -0.86
C ASP A 128 -19.92 4.26 -0.52
N THR A 129 -19.42 3.09 -0.11
CA THR A 129 -20.24 1.86 0.00
C THR A 129 -20.61 1.46 1.43
N THR A 130 -19.86 1.91 2.44
CA THR A 130 -20.00 1.45 3.83
C THR A 130 -20.04 2.60 4.84
N ASP A 131 -20.35 2.29 6.10
CA ASP A 131 -20.28 3.24 7.21
C ASP A 131 -18.90 3.26 7.90
N TYR A 132 -17.88 2.60 7.33
CA TYR A 132 -16.56 2.41 7.96
C TYR A 132 -15.87 3.72 8.36
N PHE A 133 -15.99 4.75 7.51
CA PHE A 133 -15.48 6.09 7.74
C PHE A 133 -16.55 7.07 8.25
N SER A 134 -17.66 6.58 8.79
CA SER A 134 -18.59 7.42 9.54
C SER A 134 -17.94 7.89 10.84
N GLU A 135 -18.29 9.10 11.29
CA GLU A 135 -17.76 9.68 12.53
C GLU A 135 -17.93 8.72 13.72
N LYS A 136 -19.07 8.02 13.80
CA LYS A 136 -19.35 7.04 14.85
C LYS A 136 -18.38 5.85 14.82
N GLN A 137 -18.12 5.27 13.65
CA GLN A 137 -17.18 4.15 13.51
C GLN A 137 -15.74 4.58 13.79
N MET A 138 -15.33 5.76 13.30
CA MET A 138 -13.99 6.29 13.57
C MET A 138 -13.78 6.60 15.06
N MET A 139 -14.78 7.18 15.72
CA MET A 139 -14.78 7.41 17.17
C MET A 139 -14.64 6.10 17.94
N PHE A 140 -15.31 5.03 17.50
CA PHE A 140 -15.21 3.72 18.14
C PHE A 140 -13.81 3.11 18.03
N ARG A 141 -13.17 3.24 16.85
CA ARG A 141 -11.82 2.72 16.58
C ARG A 141 -10.73 3.52 17.29
N ASN A 142 -10.85 4.85 17.35
CA ASN A 142 -9.88 5.70 18.03
C ASN A 142 -10.54 6.75 18.96
N PRO A 143 -11.00 6.33 20.14
CA PRO A 143 -11.77 7.20 21.03
C PRO A 143 -10.96 8.27 21.74
N LEU A 144 -9.67 8.05 21.99
CA LEU A 144 -8.82 9.09 22.59
C LEU A 144 -8.59 10.25 21.61
N LEU A 145 -8.19 9.93 20.38
CA LEU A 145 -7.98 10.94 19.34
C LEU A 145 -9.26 11.75 19.09
N TYR A 146 -10.41 11.07 19.04
CA TYR A 146 -11.71 11.74 18.90
C TYR A 146 -11.96 12.70 20.08
N GLU A 147 -11.69 12.28 21.32
CA GLU A 147 -11.87 13.16 22.47
C GLU A 147 -10.99 14.41 22.38
N GLN A 148 -9.72 14.24 22.04
CA GLN A 148 -8.73 15.32 21.97
C GLN A 148 -9.09 16.35 20.89
N LEU A 149 -9.55 15.90 19.72
CA LEU A 149 -9.81 16.78 18.58
C LEU A 149 -11.25 17.30 18.52
N ILE A 150 -12.23 16.50 18.95
CA ILE A 150 -13.66 16.82 18.80
C ILE A 150 -14.36 16.82 20.15
N GLY A 151 -14.26 15.71 20.91
CA GLY A 151 -15.08 15.45 22.09
C GLY A 151 -14.95 16.46 23.23
N GLN A 152 -13.79 17.08 23.41
CA GLN A 152 -13.57 18.11 24.43
C GLN A 152 -14.27 19.45 24.14
N PHE A 153 -14.61 19.70 22.87
CA PHE A 153 -15.25 20.93 22.42
C PHE A 153 -16.76 20.81 22.21
N LEU A 154 -17.31 19.59 22.33
CA LEU A 154 -18.75 19.37 22.21
C LEU A 154 -19.48 19.88 23.46
N THR A 155 -20.67 20.45 23.26
CA THR A 155 -21.56 20.79 24.37
C THR A 155 -22.27 19.57 24.93
N ASP A 156 -22.75 19.65 26.18
CA ASP A 156 -23.54 18.57 26.79
C ASP A 156 -24.78 18.21 25.94
N GLU A 157 -25.38 19.21 25.29
CA GLU A 157 -26.50 19.03 24.36
C GLU A 157 -26.07 18.28 23.09
N GLU A 158 -24.93 18.65 22.50
CA GLU A 158 -24.38 17.99 21.31
C GLU A 158 -23.95 16.54 21.60
N ILE A 159 -23.34 16.30 22.77
CA ILE A 159 -23.00 14.96 23.25
C ILE A 159 -24.26 14.14 23.43
N GLN A 160 -25.31 14.71 24.03
CA GLN A 160 -26.59 14.03 24.21
C GLN A 160 -27.24 13.68 22.87
N ILE A 161 -27.15 14.56 21.87
CA ILE A 161 -27.66 14.28 20.52
C ILE A 161 -26.86 13.15 19.88
N ARG A 162 -25.52 13.21 19.92
CA ARG A 162 -24.63 12.17 19.37
C ARG A 162 -24.88 10.81 20.02
N ASP A 163 -25.02 10.80 21.35
CA ASP A 163 -25.23 9.59 22.15
C ASP A 163 -26.69 9.15 22.19
N SER A 164 -27.63 9.96 21.66
CA SER A 164 -29.02 9.57 21.57
C SER A 164 -29.15 8.49 20.51
N ALA A 165 -29.50 7.28 20.94
CA ALA A 165 -29.91 6.25 20.02
C ALA A 165 -31.30 6.59 19.46
N ASP A 166 -31.57 6.21 18.21
CA ASP A 166 -32.88 6.42 17.57
C ASP A 166 -33.99 5.81 18.42
N ASN A 167 -34.71 6.68 19.15
CA ASN A 167 -35.69 6.30 20.16
C ASN A 167 -36.89 5.51 19.58
N GLU A 168 -37.01 5.47 18.25
CA GLU A 168 -38.10 4.83 17.51
C GLU A 168 -37.97 3.29 17.50
N ASN A 169 -36.75 2.74 17.61
CA ASN A 169 -36.47 1.29 17.47
C ASN A 169 -35.61 0.70 18.60
N LEU A 170 -35.63 1.32 19.79
CA LEU A 170 -34.82 0.86 20.93
C LEU A 170 -35.32 -0.47 21.47
N THR A 171 -34.56 -1.53 21.19
CA THR A 171 -34.74 -2.83 21.83
C THR A 171 -33.85 -2.94 23.05
N LEU A 172 -34.21 -3.82 24.01
CA LEU A 172 -33.31 -4.11 25.14
C LEU A 172 -31.93 -4.58 24.65
N LEU A 173 -31.89 -5.35 23.56
CA LEU A 173 -30.65 -5.80 22.95
C LEU A 173 -29.82 -4.62 22.43
N SER A 174 -30.42 -3.67 21.72
CA SER A 174 -29.70 -2.48 21.22
C SER A 174 -29.16 -1.62 22.36
N LEU A 175 -29.92 -1.49 23.47
CA LEU A 175 -29.42 -0.81 24.66
C LEU A 175 -28.24 -1.54 25.28
N ILE A 176 -28.30 -2.88 25.39
CA ILE A 176 -27.18 -3.68 25.92
C ILE A 176 -25.96 -3.56 25.02
N LEU A 177 -26.11 -3.67 23.70
CA LEU A 177 -25.02 -3.51 22.75
C LEU A 177 -24.40 -2.11 22.84
N ASP A 178 -25.21 -1.05 22.86
CA ASP A 178 -24.71 0.32 23.04
C ASP A 178 -23.94 0.50 24.36
N THR A 179 -24.40 -0.11 25.45
CA THR A 179 -23.66 -0.07 26.72
C THR A 179 -22.33 -0.83 26.67
N VAL A 180 -22.28 -1.96 25.96
CA VAL A 180 -21.05 -2.73 25.75
C VAL A 180 -20.08 -1.92 24.90
N ASP A 181 -20.55 -1.35 23.80
CA ASP A 181 -19.75 -0.54 22.89
C ASP A 181 -19.15 0.68 23.61
N ARG A 182 -19.97 1.38 24.42
CA ARG A 182 -19.48 2.52 25.26
C ARG A 182 -18.46 2.08 26.29
N ASN A 183 -18.66 0.92 26.93
CA ASN A 183 -17.71 0.40 27.91
C ASN A 183 -16.38 0.05 27.23
N GLN A 184 -16.42 -0.64 26.09
CA GLN A 184 -15.24 -0.95 25.28
C GLN A 184 -14.52 0.33 24.86
N MET A 185 -15.25 1.31 24.33
CA MET A 185 -14.69 2.59 23.93
C MET A 185 -13.98 3.31 25.08
N ARG A 186 -14.57 3.29 26.28
CA ARG A 186 -13.96 3.87 27.48
C ARG A 186 -12.70 3.12 27.90
N GLU A 187 -12.71 1.79 27.84
CA GLU A 187 -11.53 0.97 28.13
C GLU A 187 -10.41 1.24 27.12
N THR A 188 -10.70 1.23 25.82
CA THR A 188 -9.75 1.57 24.75
C THR A 188 -9.16 2.96 24.95
N LYS A 189 -10.00 3.98 25.23
CA LYS A 189 -9.55 5.34 25.52
C LYS A 189 -8.61 5.40 26.73
N ASN A 190 -8.94 4.69 27.81
CA ASN A 190 -8.09 4.64 29.01
C ASN A 190 -6.73 3.97 28.72
N VAL A 191 -6.72 2.90 27.93
CA VAL A 191 -5.48 2.23 27.51
C VAL A 191 -4.63 3.16 26.64
N GLN A 192 -5.24 3.82 25.65
CA GLN A 192 -4.54 4.79 24.79
C GLN A 192 -3.93 5.93 25.62
N MET A 193 -4.65 6.45 26.61
CA MET A 193 -4.18 7.52 27.49
C MET A 193 -2.96 7.08 28.31
N LEU A 194 -2.99 5.86 28.85
CA LEU A 194 -1.84 5.30 29.57
C LEU A 194 -0.61 5.13 28.66
N LEU A 195 -0.80 4.79 27.38
CA LEU A 195 0.28 4.65 26.41
C LEU A 195 0.89 6.01 26.06
N GLU A 196 0.09 7.05 25.81
CA GLU A 196 0.57 8.42 25.59
C GLU A 196 1.32 8.98 26.81
N ASP A 197 0.78 8.73 28.01
CA ASP A 197 1.42 9.13 29.27
C ASP A 197 2.74 8.38 29.49
N ASP A 198 2.86 7.10 29.17
CA ASP A 198 4.12 6.34 29.33
C ASP A 198 5.19 6.78 28.31
N GLU A 199 4.79 7.05 27.06
CA GLU A 199 5.68 7.58 26.03
C GLU A 199 6.23 8.97 26.43
N THR A 200 5.38 9.83 26.99
CA THR A 200 5.79 11.14 27.53
C THR A 200 6.53 11.04 28.87
N SER A 201 6.24 10.02 29.68
CA SER A 201 6.84 9.75 31.00
C SER A 201 8.16 8.97 30.94
N LEU A 202 8.64 8.56 29.76
CA LEU A 202 10.01 8.10 29.55
C LEU A 202 11.08 9.21 29.78
N SER A 203 10.66 10.35 30.34
CA SER A 203 11.49 11.43 30.89
C SER A 203 11.45 11.55 32.42
N THR A 204 10.60 10.79 33.14
CA THR A 204 10.54 10.87 34.62
C THR A 204 10.11 9.55 35.27
N THR A 205 11.10 8.71 35.61
CA THR A 205 10.89 7.55 36.50
C THR A 205 10.41 8.03 37.88
N THR A 206 9.19 7.68 38.28
CA THR A 206 8.87 7.61 39.71
C THR A 206 8.02 6.38 40.02
N GLN A 207 8.69 5.42 40.66
CA GLN A 207 8.12 4.20 41.21
C GLN A 207 7.01 4.53 42.22
N LYS A 208 5.84 3.90 42.07
CA LYS A 208 4.93 3.67 43.20
C LYS A 208 4.55 2.20 43.25
N THR A 209 5.24 1.48 44.12
CA THR A 209 4.90 0.15 44.58
C THR A 209 3.78 0.25 45.61
N SER A 210 2.62 -0.33 45.32
CA SER A 210 1.57 -0.55 46.33
C SER A 210 1.56 -2.03 46.72
N ASN A 211 2.02 -2.28 47.95
CA ASN A 211 1.87 -3.56 48.63
C ASN A 211 0.41 -3.78 49.02
N GLN A 212 -0.21 -4.89 48.58
CA GLN A 212 -1.43 -5.40 49.22
C GLN A 212 -1.34 -6.90 49.46
N SER A 213 -1.52 -7.26 50.73
CA SER A 213 -1.47 -8.62 51.28
C SER A 213 -2.69 -9.44 50.87
N PHE A 214 -2.46 -10.62 50.31
CA PHE A 214 -3.53 -11.58 49.98
C PHE A 214 -3.87 -12.46 51.19
N SER A 215 -5.10 -12.34 51.70
CA SER A 215 -5.71 -13.29 52.63
C SER A 215 -6.46 -14.37 51.85
N GLN A 216 -6.18 -15.64 52.16
CA GLN A 216 -6.66 -16.83 51.44
C GLN A 216 -7.92 -17.39 52.10
N ASN A 217 -9.10 -16.96 51.65
CA ASN A 217 -10.35 -17.75 51.70
C ASN A 217 -11.48 -17.01 50.97
N LYS A 218 -11.64 -17.25 49.67
CA LYS A 218 -12.77 -16.70 48.89
C LYS A 218 -13.68 -17.83 48.44
N LYS A 219 -14.97 -17.71 48.71
CA LYS A 219 -16.02 -18.56 48.14
C LYS A 219 -16.57 -17.90 46.88
N TRP A 220 -17.20 -18.70 46.01
CA TRP A 220 -17.85 -18.19 44.79
C TRP A 220 -18.84 -17.06 45.14
N GLY A 221 -18.62 -15.86 44.60
CA GLY A 221 -19.41 -14.65 44.88
C GLY A 221 -18.81 -13.67 45.90
N ASP A 222 -17.62 -13.93 46.44
CA ASP A 222 -16.88 -13.02 47.32
C ASP A 222 -15.94 -12.14 46.48
N PHE A 223 -16.43 -10.96 46.09
CA PHE A 223 -15.63 -9.97 45.36
C PHE A 223 -14.94 -9.05 46.38
N ASP A 224 -13.61 -9.13 46.48
CA ASP A 224 -12.78 -8.25 47.35
C ASP A 224 -12.99 -6.76 47.08
N ILE A 225 -13.42 -6.47 45.86
CA ILE A 225 -13.72 -5.13 45.39
C ILE A 225 -15.24 -5.03 45.48
N PRO A 226 -15.79 -4.24 46.42
CA PRO A 226 -17.23 -4.00 46.40
C PRO A 226 -17.61 -3.51 45.01
N ASP A 227 -18.70 -4.07 44.46
CA ASP A 227 -19.40 -3.54 43.30
C ASP A 227 -20.09 -2.21 43.66
N THR A 228 -19.43 -1.38 44.47
CA THR A 228 -19.49 0.06 44.34
C THR A 228 -19.02 0.35 42.92
N ARG A 229 -19.99 0.24 41.99
CA ARG A 229 -20.22 1.20 40.93
C ARG A 229 -19.39 2.42 41.28
N ALA A 230 -18.22 2.54 40.65
CA ALA A 230 -17.42 3.74 40.83
C ALA A 230 -18.43 4.86 40.69
N GLU A 231 -18.63 5.65 41.75
CA GLU A 231 -19.34 6.89 41.58
C GLU A 231 -18.46 7.62 40.59
N ILE A 232 -18.82 7.52 39.32
CA ILE A 232 -18.28 8.34 38.25
C ILE A 232 -18.76 9.71 38.70
N SER A 233 -17.99 10.36 39.58
CA SER A 233 -18.03 11.79 39.74
C SER A 233 -17.84 12.26 38.32
N ARG A 234 -18.93 12.70 37.68
CA ARG A 234 -18.87 13.31 36.36
C ARG A 234 -17.91 14.46 36.55
N GLU A 235 -16.65 14.28 36.15
CA GLU A 235 -15.69 15.35 36.15
C GLU A 235 -16.35 16.47 35.36
N VAL A 236 -16.52 17.61 36.01
CA VAL A 236 -17.13 18.77 35.37
C VAL A 236 -16.22 19.12 34.21
N ARG A 237 -16.68 18.80 33.00
CA ARG A 237 -15.90 18.99 31.78
C ARG A 237 -15.61 20.48 31.66
N LYS A 238 -14.32 20.84 31.55
CA LYS A 238 -13.93 22.24 31.33
C LYS A 238 -14.27 22.56 29.88
N GLN A 239 -15.44 23.14 29.66
CA GLN A 239 -15.91 23.45 28.32
C GLN A 239 -15.06 24.59 27.72
N THR A 240 -14.14 24.23 26.84
CA THR A 240 -13.34 25.16 26.06
C THR A 240 -14.14 25.56 24.83
N MET A 241 -14.56 26.81 24.74
CA MET A 241 -15.23 27.32 23.54
C MET A 241 -14.18 27.74 22.52
N ILE A 242 -14.20 27.07 21.38
CA ILE A 242 -13.36 27.37 20.21
C ILE A 242 -14.21 27.97 19.10
N ASP A 243 -13.56 28.67 18.16
CA ASP A 243 -14.25 29.24 17.00
C ASP A 243 -14.80 28.13 16.09
N VAL A 244 -15.82 28.46 15.28
CA VAL A 244 -16.40 27.53 14.32
C VAL A 244 -15.36 27.04 13.31
N ASN A 245 -14.46 27.94 12.88
CA ASN A 245 -13.39 27.58 11.95
C ASN A 245 -12.39 26.63 12.60
N GLU A 246 -12.02 26.89 13.86
CA GLU A 246 -11.12 26.03 14.63
C GLU A 246 -11.75 24.64 14.83
N ARG A 247 -13.05 24.58 15.16
CA ARG A 247 -13.78 23.33 15.30
C ARG A 247 -13.81 22.52 14.00
N ASN A 248 -13.95 23.18 12.86
CA ASN A 248 -13.92 22.51 11.57
C ASN A 248 -12.51 22.00 11.23
N LEU A 249 -11.48 22.79 11.52
CA LEU A 249 -10.10 22.38 11.34
C LEU A 249 -9.78 21.12 12.16
N MET A 250 -10.16 21.07 13.44
CA MET A 250 -9.89 19.90 14.28
C MET A 250 -10.67 18.66 13.84
N ARG A 251 -11.86 18.83 13.24
CA ARG A 251 -12.59 17.73 12.60
C ARG A 251 -11.87 17.23 11.35
N GLU A 252 -11.37 18.13 10.52
CA GLU A 252 -10.59 17.76 9.33
C GLU A 252 -9.31 17.03 9.71
N GLU A 253 -8.62 17.49 10.76
CA GLU A 253 -7.44 16.81 11.32
C GLU A 253 -7.78 15.39 11.81
N PHE A 254 -8.92 15.23 12.51
CA PHE A 254 -9.38 13.92 12.94
C PHE A 254 -9.62 12.98 11.74
N LEU A 255 -10.32 13.46 10.71
CA LEU A 255 -10.57 12.68 9.50
C LEU A 255 -9.27 12.31 8.79
N GLN A 256 -8.37 13.28 8.64
CA GLN A 256 -7.10 13.10 7.96
C GLN A 256 -6.21 12.07 8.67
N GLU A 257 -6.18 12.07 10.01
CA GLU A 257 -5.42 11.08 10.77
C GLU A 257 -6.06 9.68 10.68
N MET A 258 -7.39 9.60 10.66
CA MET A 258 -8.06 8.30 10.45
C MET A 258 -7.80 7.75 9.04
N TYR A 259 -7.75 8.61 8.03
CA TYR A 259 -7.39 8.25 6.66
C TYR A 259 -5.91 7.88 6.53
N SER A 260 -5.00 8.64 7.15
CA SER A 260 -3.56 8.37 7.14
C SER A 260 -3.27 7.02 7.80
N SER A 261 -3.87 6.76 8.97
CA SER A 261 -3.76 5.51 9.71
C SER A 261 -4.21 4.31 8.89
N PHE A 262 -5.33 4.45 8.17
CA PHE A 262 -5.82 3.41 7.26
C PHE A 262 -4.84 3.15 6.10
N ILE A 263 -4.42 4.20 5.42
CA ILE A 263 -3.48 4.10 4.28
C ILE A 263 -2.15 3.48 4.73
N GLU A 264 -1.69 3.80 5.93
CA GLU A 264 -0.44 3.32 6.50
C GLU A 264 -0.55 1.91 7.09
N GLY A 265 -1.77 1.40 7.28
CA GLY A 265 -2.00 0.03 7.75
C GLY A 265 -1.96 -0.10 9.27
N ARG A 266 -2.17 0.99 10.00
CA ARG A 266 -2.22 1.01 11.47
C ARG A 266 -3.58 0.62 12.05
N ASP A 267 -4.60 0.55 11.21
CA ASP A 267 -5.96 0.24 11.62
C ASP A 267 -6.16 -1.25 11.91
N ILE A 268 -6.20 -1.62 13.18
CA ILE A 268 -6.18 -3.03 13.61
C ILE A 268 -7.47 -3.76 13.25
N ASP A 269 -8.58 -3.03 13.13
CA ASP A 269 -9.90 -3.59 12.88
C ASP A 269 -10.13 -3.96 11.40
N PHE A 270 -9.21 -3.58 10.49
CA PHE A 270 -9.30 -3.85 9.07
C PHE A 270 -8.40 -5.00 8.59
N ASP A 271 -8.93 -5.91 7.78
CA ASP A 271 -8.14 -6.99 7.16
C ASP A 271 -7.47 -6.53 5.85
N TYR A 272 -6.26 -5.95 5.98
CA TYR A 272 -5.46 -5.48 4.84
C TYR A 272 -5.05 -6.56 3.84
N ASN A 273 -5.04 -7.85 4.23
CA ASN A 273 -4.68 -8.92 3.29
C ASN A 273 -5.63 -8.99 2.09
N SER A 274 -6.88 -8.56 2.28
CA SER A 274 -7.90 -8.49 1.23
C SER A 274 -7.62 -7.44 0.15
N VAL A 275 -6.87 -6.38 0.50
CA VAL A 275 -6.58 -5.22 -0.35
C VAL A 275 -5.15 -5.25 -0.87
N ASP A 276 -4.17 -5.41 0.02
CA ASP A 276 -2.73 -5.23 -0.29
C ASP A 276 -2.25 -6.15 -1.41
N SER A 277 -2.84 -7.34 -1.49
CA SER A 277 -2.46 -8.38 -2.46
C SER A 277 -3.48 -8.55 -3.59
N ASN A 278 -4.37 -7.58 -3.80
CA ASN A 278 -5.44 -7.64 -4.78
C ASN A 278 -5.23 -6.59 -5.88
N ASP A 279 -4.97 -7.08 -7.08
CA ASP A 279 -4.72 -6.28 -8.28
C ASP A 279 -5.99 -5.52 -8.74
N ALA A 280 -7.19 -5.88 -8.27
CA ALA A 280 -8.41 -5.14 -8.59
C ALA A 280 -8.47 -3.73 -7.99
N TYR A 281 -7.63 -3.45 -6.98
CA TYR A 281 -7.46 -2.12 -6.40
C TYR A 281 -6.31 -1.32 -7.04
N ASP A 282 -5.65 -1.85 -8.08
CA ASP A 282 -4.68 -1.09 -8.86
C ASP A 282 -5.41 -0.01 -9.67
N ASP A 283 -5.32 1.23 -9.20
CA ASP A 283 -5.89 2.38 -9.90
C ASP A 283 -4.96 2.80 -11.05
N LEU A 284 -5.31 2.38 -12.27
CA LEU A 284 -4.54 2.69 -13.48
C LEU A 284 -4.48 4.20 -13.75
N GLU A 285 -5.49 4.96 -13.35
CA GLU A 285 -5.52 6.41 -13.53
C GLU A 285 -4.50 7.06 -12.60
N GLN A 286 -4.50 6.67 -11.32
CA GLN A 286 -3.49 7.12 -10.37
C GLN A 286 -2.08 6.72 -10.81
N ILE A 287 -1.88 5.51 -11.30
CA ILE A 287 -0.57 5.06 -11.80
C ILE A 287 -0.13 5.91 -13.00
N SER A 288 -1.06 6.27 -13.89
CA SER A 288 -0.77 7.14 -15.02
C SER A 288 -0.38 8.54 -14.57
N GLN A 289 -1.09 9.10 -13.60
CA GLN A 289 -0.79 10.42 -13.02
C GLN A 289 0.56 10.40 -12.30
N ASP A 290 0.83 9.40 -11.46
CA ASP A 290 2.12 9.24 -10.78
C ASP A 290 3.28 9.13 -11.78
N ALA A 291 3.06 8.47 -12.93
CA ALA A 291 4.06 8.35 -14.00
C ALA A 291 4.25 9.67 -14.78
N GLU A 292 3.17 10.43 -14.99
CA GLU A 292 3.20 11.75 -15.61
C GLU A 292 3.92 12.76 -14.69
N ASP A 293 3.62 12.77 -13.40
CA ASP A 293 4.33 13.58 -12.39
C ASP A 293 5.82 13.23 -12.35
N GLN A 294 6.16 11.94 -12.36
CA GLN A 294 7.56 11.50 -12.41
C GLN A 294 8.25 11.96 -13.70
N TYR A 295 7.53 11.96 -14.83
CA TYR A 295 8.04 12.49 -16.10
C TYR A 295 8.32 13.99 -15.97
N PHE A 296 7.38 14.78 -15.47
CA PHE A 296 7.54 16.23 -15.28
C PHE A 296 8.61 16.60 -14.26
N ASP A 297 8.76 15.85 -13.17
CA ASP A 297 9.83 16.07 -12.19
C ASP A 297 11.22 15.74 -12.77
N SER A 298 11.27 14.77 -13.69
CA SER A 298 12.51 14.37 -14.39
C SER A 298 12.87 15.30 -15.55
N GLU A 299 11.88 15.93 -16.18
CA GLU A 299 12.07 17.12 -16.98
C GLU A 299 12.50 18.24 -16.02
N MET A 300 13.80 18.32 -15.76
CA MET A 300 14.36 19.51 -15.13
C MET A 300 13.76 20.70 -15.90
N ASN A 301 13.12 21.62 -15.18
CA ASN A 301 12.89 22.98 -15.67
C ASN A 301 14.29 23.56 -15.87
N ASP A 302 14.97 23.14 -16.93
CA ASP A 302 16.25 23.63 -17.33
C ASP A 302 15.99 25.11 -17.55
N SER A 303 16.48 25.93 -16.64
CA SER A 303 16.39 27.37 -16.78
C SER A 303 16.96 27.78 -18.14
N GLU A 304 17.83 26.97 -18.75
CA GLU A 304 18.25 27.05 -20.15
C GLU A 304 17.12 26.88 -21.16
N THR A 305 16.20 25.91 -21.05
CA THR A 305 15.09 25.76 -22.02
C THR A 305 14.06 26.88 -21.88
N LEU A 306 13.81 27.36 -20.66
CA LEU A 306 12.90 28.49 -20.42
C LEU A 306 13.55 29.83 -20.81
N GLU A 307 14.84 30.03 -20.58
CA GLU A 307 15.61 31.22 -21.01
C GLU A 307 15.86 31.22 -22.53
N GLU A 308 16.12 30.06 -23.14
CA GLU A 308 16.11 29.88 -24.59
C GLU A 308 14.73 30.19 -25.17
N HIS A 309 13.66 29.67 -24.57
CA HIS A 309 12.30 29.96 -25.03
C HIS A 309 11.94 31.45 -24.86
N MET A 310 12.28 32.06 -23.73
CA MET A 310 12.06 33.49 -23.48
C MET A 310 12.93 34.38 -24.39
N SER A 311 14.17 34.00 -24.67
CA SER A 311 15.06 34.72 -25.59
C SER A 311 14.62 34.58 -27.05
N LEU A 312 14.16 33.40 -27.48
CA LEU A 312 13.49 33.19 -28.76
C LEU A 312 12.24 34.07 -28.87
N VAL A 313 11.36 34.09 -27.87
CA VAL A 313 10.18 34.96 -27.89
C VAL A 313 10.56 36.45 -27.95
N HIS A 314 11.61 36.88 -27.25
CA HIS A 314 12.14 38.25 -27.34
C HIS A 314 12.75 38.58 -28.70
N GLU A 315 13.49 37.64 -29.30
CA GLU A 315 14.10 37.80 -30.62
C GLU A 315 13.02 37.94 -31.70
N TYR A 316 11.98 37.12 -31.66
CA TYR A 316 10.88 37.16 -32.62
C TYR A 316 9.92 38.33 -32.37
N SER A 317 9.70 38.73 -31.12
CA SER A 317 8.94 39.95 -30.79
C SER A 317 9.68 41.23 -31.18
N SER A 318 11.02 41.23 -31.16
CA SER A 318 11.84 42.38 -31.60
C SER A 318 11.94 42.48 -33.13
N LYS A 319 11.50 41.44 -33.85
CA LYS A 319 11.54 41.33 -35.32
C LYS A 319 10.18 41.65 -35.98
N LYS A 320 9.50 42.68 -35.49
CA LYS A 320 8.59 43.53 -36.31
C LYS A 320 9.23 44.91 -36.32
N TYR A 321 9.82 45.42 -37.40
CA TYR A 321 9.39 45.46 -38.79
C TYR A 321 10.64 45.54 -39.67
N SER A 322 10.76 44.71 -40.73
CA SER A 322 11.63 45.04 -41.88
C SER A 322 11.53 44.14 -43.13
N ASN A 323 10.63 43.14 -43.26
CA ASN A 323 10.36 42.53 -44.58
C ASN A 323 9.06 41.69 -44.58
N ASP A 324 8.06 42.16 -45.33
CA ASP A 324 6.73 41.54 -45.55
C ASP A 324 6.76 40.37 -46.56
N GLN A 325 7.75 39.47 -46.54
CA GLN A 325 7.81 38.42 -47.58
C GLN A 325 7.98 36.97 -47.10
N ASP A 326 8.22 36.71 -45.81
CA ASP A 326 8.24 35.33 -45.31
C ASP A 326 7.39 35.22 -44.06
N ASP A 327 6.30 34.45 -44.15
CA ASP A 327 5.42 34.13 -43.01
C ASP A 327 6.28 33.43 -41.93
N PRO A 328 6.26 33.91 -40.67
CA PRO A 328 6.97 33.26 -39.56
C PRO A 328 6.69 31.74 -39.46
N LEU A 329 5.49 31.30 -39.86
CA LEU A 329 5.12 29.90 -39.87
C LEU A 329 5.91 29.08 -40.91
N ASP A 330 6.21 29.66 -42.08
CA ASP A 330 6.96 28.99 -43.15
C ASP A 330 8.43 28.79 -42.77
N VAL A 331 9.03 29.76 -42.07
CA VAL A 331 10.42 29.65 -41.57
C VAL A 331 10.52 28.55 -40.50
N PHE A 332 9.55 28.49 -39.59
CA PHE A 332 9.48 27.48 -38.55
C PHE A 332 9.27 26.07 -39.13
N MET A 333 8.33 25.92 -40.07
CA MET A 333 8.09 24.65 -40.76
C MET A 333 9.35 24.18 -41.50
N LYS A 334 10.06 25.08 -42.19
CA LYS A 334 11.32 24.75 -42.88
C LYS A 334 12.44 24.28 -41.93
N HIS A 335 12.52 24.84 -40.72
CA HIS A 335 13.46 24.38 -39.72
C HIS A 335 13.11 22.99 -39.16
N ILE A 336 11.82 22.70 -38.97
CA ILE A 336 11.36 21.36 -38.59
C ILE A 336 11.70 20.34 -39.68
N THR A 337 11.41 20.65 -40.95
CA THR A 337 11.71 19.73 -42.07
C THR A 337 13.22 19.47 -42.19
N ASN A 338 14.05 20.50 -41.98
CA ASN A 338 15.50 20.33 -41.99
C ASN A 338 16.00 19.48 -40.83
N LYS A 339 15.44 19.65 -39.62
CA LYS A 339 15.77 18.83 -38.45
C LYS A 339 15.40 17.36 -38.67
N LEU A 340 14.25 17.09 -39.30
CA LEU A 340 13.82 15.73 -39.61
C LEU A 340 14.69 15.07 -40.69
N ASN A 341 15.17 15.83 -41.67
CA ASN A 341 16.06 15.33 -42.73
C ASN A 341 17.52 15.10 -42.27
N THR A 342 17.94 15.70 -41.14
CA THR A 342 19.28 15.47 -40.56
C THR A 342 19.35 14.24 -39.64
N VAL A 343 18.22 13.59 -39.36
CA VAL A 343 18.12 12.42 -38.45
C VAL A 343 17.90 11.10 -39.21
N THR A 344 17.78 11.14 -40.55
CA THR A 344 17.99 9.98 -41.45
C THR A 344 19.40 9.98 -41.99
#